data_AF-A0A2G6H7J6-F1
#
_entry.id   AF-A0A2G6H7J6-F1
#
_cell.length_a   1.000
_cell.length_b   1.000
_cell.length_c   1.000
_cell.angle_alpha   90.00
_cell.angle_beta   90.00
_cell.angle_gamma   90.00
#
_symmetry.space_group_name_H-M   'P 1'
#
loop_
_entity.id
_entity.type
_entity.pdbx_description
1 polymer ?
#
loop_
_entity_poly.entity_id
_entity_poly.type
_entity_poly.pdbx_seq_one_letter_code
_entity_poly.pdbx_strand_id
1 'polypeptide(L)'
;MKKITHLIILLVLTIAFVSCQRNTVYSEYTTIKDGVWAIDKGFSFSADITDTISTYQISIIVRNSDKFPRQNLWLSIDREHNDCLTTDTVNIFLLDEEGKWRGSGIGSTYDNNLIWQEKTKFPTKGEYKFTFKHLMRIEVLEGIERIGIEIIKEQI
;
A
#
# COMPACT_ATOMS: atom_id res chain seq x y z
N MET A 1 8.00 43.13 -27.46
CA MET A 1 6.88 42.54 -26.68
C MET A 1 6.65 41.06 -26.98
N LYS A 2 6.43 40.63 -28.24
CA LYS A 2 6.21 39.21 -28.61
C LYS A 2 7.32 38.24 -28.13
N LYS A 3 8.60 38.64 -28.19
CA LYS A 3 9.73 37.83 -27.71
C LYS A 3 9.69 37.53 -26.19
N ILE A 4 9.23 38.48 -25.39
CA ILE A 4 9.06 38.31 -23.93
C ILE A 4 7.88 37.37 -23.65
N THR A 5 6.79 37.49 -24.41
CA THR A 5 5.65 36.57 -24.33
C THR A 5 6.05 35.12 -24.66
N HIS A 6 6.91 34.91 -25.67
CA HIS A 6 7.40 33.57 -26.01
C HIS A 6 8.34 33.00 -24.94
N LEU A 7 9.16 33.86 -24.30
CA LEU A 7 10.02 33.46 -23.18
C LEU A 7 9.20 33.05 -21.95
N ILE A 8 8.12 33.78 -21.65
CA ILE A 8 7.19 33.44 -20.55
C ILE A 8 6.46 32.13 -20.85
N ILE A 9 5.99 31.92 -22.08
CA ILE A 9 5.34 30.65 -22.47
C ILE A 9 6.32 29.48 -22.33
N LEU A 10 7.58 29.65 -22.76
CA LEU A 10 8.61 28.63 -22.62
C LEU A 10 8.92 28.32 -21.15
N LEU A 11 8.97 29.34 -20.28
CA LEU A 11 9.20 29.19 -18.83
C LEU A 11 8.02 28.50 -18.12
N VAL A 12 6.78 28.81 -18.51
CA VAL A 12 5.58 28.13 -17.99
C VAL A 12 5.56 26.66 -18.44
N LEU A 13 6.02 26.39 -19.67
CA LEU A 13 6.11 25.03 -20.20
C LEU A 13 7.17 24.19 -19.46
N THR A 14 8.28 24.78 -19.01
CA THR A 14 9.32 24.05 -18.27
C THR A 14 8.94 23.77 -16.81
N ILE A 15 8.19 24.64 -16.16
CA ILE A 15 7.69 24.41 -14.78
C ILE A 15 6.62 23.31 -14.77
N ALA A 16 5.89 23.10 -15.87
CA ALA A 16 4.91 22.03 -15.99
C ALA A 16 5.51 20.60 -15.97
N PHE A 17 6.84 20.46 -16.08
CA PHE A 17 7.53 19.17 -16.02
C PHE A 17 8.19 18.86 -14.67
N VAL A 18 7.89 19.61 -13.61
CA VAL A 18 8.24 19.17 -12.24
C VAL A 18 7.34 17.99 -11.88
N SER A 19 7.73 16.80 -12.35
CA SER A 19 7.09 15.54 -12.01
C SER A 19 7.26 15.29 -10.51
N CYS A 20 6.18 14.83 -9.87
CA CYS A 20 6.22 14.36 -8.49
C CYS A 20 6.98 13.03 -8.47
N GLN A 21 8.29 13.10 -8.27
CA GLN A 21 9.14 11.93 -8.15
C GLN A 21 8.89 11.30 -6.76
N ARG A 22 7.82 10.52 -6.64
CA ARG A 22 7.63 9.66 -5.46
C ARG A 22 8.79 8.69 -5.42
N ASN A 23 9.54 8.72 -4.33
CA ASN A 23 10.71 7.85 -4.16
C ASN A 23 10.27 6.45 -3.75
N THR A 24 9.42 5.83 -4.56
CA THR A 24 8.88 4.49 -4.36
C THR A 24 10.01 3.48 -4.50
N VAL A 25 10.27 2.76 -3.42
CA VAL A 25 11.31 1.73 -3.32
C VAL A 25 10.74 0.39 -3.78
N TYR A 26 9.51 0.10 -3.38
CA TYR A 26 8.80 -1.11 -3.72
C TYR A 26 7.30 -0.84 -3.72
N SER A 27 6.56 -1.37 -4.69
CA SER A 27 5.10 -1.28 -4.73
C SER A 27 4.56 -2.43 -5.54
N GLU A 28 3.89 -3.35 -4.86
CA GLU A 28 3.34 -4.55 -5.49
C GLU A 28 2.02 -4.91 -4.83
N TYR A 29 1.11 -5.45 -5.63
CA TYR A 29 -0.14 -6.03 -5.14
C TYR A 29 -0.47 -7.29 -5.93
N THR A 30 -1.19 -8.19 -5.29
CA THR A 30 -1.76 -9.38 -5.92
C THR A 30 -3.27 -9.21 -6.06
N THR A 31 -3.81 -9.60 -7.22
CA THR A 31 -5.26 -9.74 -7.40
C THR A 31 -5.72 -11.07 -6.82
N ILE A 32 -6.70 -11.01 -5.93
CA ILE A 32 -7.31 -12.18 -5.31
C ILE A 32 -8.40 -12.70 -6.24
N LYS A 33 -8.24 -13.94 -6.69
CA LYS A 33 -9.18 -14.59 -7.62
C LYS A 33 -10.61 -14.53 -7.05
N ASP A 34 -11.53 -14.05 -7.87
CA ASP A 34 -12.97 -13.90 -7.57
C ASP A 34 -13.29 -13.06 -6.32
N GLY A 35 -12.30 -12.34 -5.76
CA GLY A 35 -12.45 -11.62 -4.50
C GLY A 35 -12.57 -12.53 -3.27
N VAL A 36 -12.11 -13.79 -3.38
CA VAL A 36 -12.28 -14.85 -2.38
C VAL A 36 -10.94 -15.18 -1.73
N TRP A 37 -10.82 -14.87 -0.44
CA TRP A 37 -9.60 -15.06 0.35
C TRP A 37 -9.83 -16.10 1.45
N ALA A 38 -9.22 -17.27 1.34
CA ALA A 38 -9.25 -18.31 2.37
C ALA A 38 -8.30 -18.01 3.54
N ILE A 39 -8.67 -18.44 4.75
CA ILE A 39 -7.95 -18.16 6.00
C ILE A 39 -6.53 -18.70 6.06
N ASP A 40 -6.26 -19.81 5.36
CA ASP A 40 -4.96 -20.47 5.29
C ASP A 40 -4.07 -19.91 4.16
N LYS A 41 -4.62 -19.00 3.34
CA LYS A 41 -3.89 -18.40 2.22
C LYS A 41 -3.19 -17.10 2.64
N GLY A 42 -1.87 -17.11 2.62
CA GLY A 42 -1.05 -15.90 2.74
C GLY A 42 -0.67 -15.31 1.38
N PHE A 43 -0.45 -14.00 1.33
CA PHE A 43 0.12 -13.30 0.17
C PHE A 43 1.46 -12.69 0.55
N SER A 44 2.52 -13.03 -0.18
CA SER A 44 3.89 -12.61 0.14
C SER A 44 4.44 -11.62 -0.88
N PHE A 45 5.25 -10.67 -0.40
CA PHE A 45 5.88 -9.61 -1.17
C PHE A 45 7.34 -9.46 -0.72
N SER A 46 8.29 -9.39 -1.66
CA SER A 46 9.73 -9.33 -1.37
C SER A 46 10.31 -8.01 -1.83
N ALA A 47 10.74 -7.18 -0.88
CA ALA A 47 11.34 -5.88 -1.15
C ALA A 47 12.85 -5.92 -0.87
N ASP A 48 13.67 -5.54 -1.84
CA ASP A 48 15.13 -5.41 -1.67
C ASP A 48 15.50 -4.01 -1.15
N ILE A 49 16.00 -3.95 0.07
CA ILE A 49 16.38 -2.69 0.73
C ILE A 49 17.88 -2.48 0.64
N THR A 50 18.29 -1.42 -0.06
CA THR A 50 19.71 -1.08 -0.28
C THR A 50 20.22 0.06 0.60
N ASP A 51 19.34 0.88 1.18
CA ASP A 51 19.68 2.03 2.02
C ASP A 51 19.08 1.88 3.44
N THR A 52 19.94 1.86 4.45
CA THR A 52 19.57 1.71 5.87
C THR A 52 19.63 3.02 6.66
N ILE A 53 20.00 4.14 6.02
CA ILE A 53 20.16 5.45 6.68
C ILE A 53 18.83 6.20 6.68
N SER A 54 18.14 6.17 5.54
CA SER A 54 16.88 6.85 5.30
C SER A 54 15.71 6.23 6.09
N THR A 55 14.64 7.01 6.23
CA THR A 55 13.36 6.51 6.75
C THR A 55 12.40 6.18 5.62
N TYR A 56 11.46 5.29 5.92
CA TYR A 56 10.50 4.76 4.97
C TYR A 56 9.09 4.82 5.54
N GLN A 57 8.15 5.16 4.66
CA GLN A 57 6.73 4.96 4.88
C GLN A 57 6.35 3.62 4.26
N ILE A 58 5.69 2.76 5.03
CA ILE A 58 5.17 1.48 4.59
C ILE A 58 3.65 1.55 4.63
N SER A 59 3.04 1.35 3.49
CA SER A 59 1.60 1.34 3.30
C SER A 59 1.07 -0.03 2.90
N ILE A 60 -0.15 -0.33 3.32
CA ILE A 60 -0.93 -1.48 2.91
C ILE A 60 -1.90 -1.05 1.81
N ILE A 61 -1.88 -1.76 0.69
CA ILE A 61 -2.83 -1.58 -0.41
C ILE A 61 -3.94 -2.60 -0.26
N VAL A 62 -5.19 -2.15 -0.18
CA VAL A 62 -6.37 -3.02 -0.17
C VAL A 62 -7.37 -2.52 -1.19
N ARG A 63 -7.86 -3.42 -2.05
CA ARG A 63 -9.06 -3.17 -2.84
C ARG A 63 -10.17 -4.07 -2.33
N ASN A 64 -11.29 -3.48 -1.94
CA ASN A 64 -12.49 -4.22 -1.57
C ASN A 64 -13.66 -3.88 -2.49
N SER A 65 -14.68 -4.74 -2.49
CA SER A 65 -15.99 -4.45 -3.07
C SER A 65 -17.07 -4.28 -2.01
N ASP A 66 -18.26 -3.90 -2.45
CA ASP A 66 -19.48 -3.84 -1.63
C ASP A 66 -19.94 -5.20 -1.08
N LYS A 67 -19.39 -6.32 -1.59
CA LYS A 67 -19.60 -7.67 -1.05
C LYS A 67 -18.88 -7.92 0.27
N PHE A 68 -17.90 -7.08 0.63
CA PHE A 68 -17.15 -7.28 1.87
C PHE A 68 -18.08 -7.11 3.08
N PRO A 69 -18.21 -8.12 3.97
CA PRO A 69 -19.33 -8.18 4.91
C PRO A 69 -19.09 -7.42 6.22
N ARG A 70 -17.97 -6.69 6.36
CA ARG A 70 -17.53 -6.10 7.65
C ARG A 70 -17.10 -4.65 7.49
N GLN A 71 -17.10 -3.92 8.60
CA GLN A 71 -16.60 -2.54 8.63
C GLN A 71 -15.07 -2.47 8.52
N ASN A 72 -14.40 -3.49 9.04
CA ASN A 72 -12.96 -3.53 9.16
C ASN A 72 -12.38 -4.91 8.81
N LEU A 73 -11.13 -4.88 8.36
CA LEU A 73 -10.31 -6.02 7.98
C LEU A 73 -9.15 -6.14 8.96
N TRP A 74 -9.07 -7.28 9.65
CA TRP A 74 -7.94 -7.63 10.51
C TRP A 74 -6.91 -8.43 9.72
N LEU A 75 -5.65 -8.01 9.80
CA LEU A 75 -4.52 -8.64 9.14
C LEU A 75 -3.43 -9.01 10.14
N SER A 76 -2.74 -10.12 9.86
CA SER A 76 -1.41 -10.43 10.36
C SER A 76 -0.41 -10.08 9.26
N ILE A 77 0.65 -9.36 9.61
CA ILE A 77 1.75 -9.02 8.71
C ILE A 77 3.03 -9.62 9.29
N ASP A 78 3.47 -10.70 8.67
CA ASP A 78 4.71 -11.39 8.99
C ASP A 78 5.84 -10.76 8.17
N ARG A 79 6.82 -10.14 8.82
CA ARG A 79 8.04 -9.60 8.19
C ARG A 79 9.22 -10.48 8.54
N GLU A 80 9.85 -11.04 7.52
CA GLU A 80 10.98 -11.96 7.61
C GLU A 80 12.24 -11.36 6.95
N HIS A 81 13.37 -11.43 7.65
CA HIS A 81 14.68 -11.01 7.15
C HIS A 81 15.81 -11.75 7.89
N ASN A 82 16.73 -12.39 7.17
CA ASN A 82 17.85 -13.16 7.76
C ASN A 82 17.41 -14.09 8.90
N ASP A 83 16.41 -14.94 8.62
CA ASP A 83 15.79 -15.89 9.57
C ASP A 83 15.11 -15.26 10.81
N CYS A 84 15.08 -13.92 10.91
CA CYS A 84 14.32 -13.20 11.93
C CYS A 84 12.91 -12.94 11.44
N LEU A 85 11.91 -13.44 12.17
CA LEU A 85 10.50 -13.22 11.92
C LEU A 85 9.90 -12.26 12.96
N THR A 86 9.26 -11.20 12.49
CA THR A 86 8.44 -10.30 13.33
C THR A 86 7.03 -10.26 12.79
N THR A 87 6.02 -10.38 13.66
CA THR A 87 4.60 -10.38 13.26
C THR A 87 3.88 -9.21 13.92
N ASP A 88 3.18 -8.44 13.09
CA ASP A 88 2.31 -7.35 13.54
C ASP A 88 0.84 -7.69 13.24
N THR A 89 -0.06 -7.20 14.09
CA THR A 89 -1.52 -7.30 13.87
C THR A 89 -2.07 -5.92 13.54
N VAL A 90 -2.76 -5.80 12.40
CA VAL A 90 -3.28 -4.53 11.88
C VAL A 90 -4.79 -4.59 11.72
N ASN A 91 -5.47 -3.54 12.16
CA ASN A 91 -6.90 -3.34 11.95
C ASN A 91 -7.13 -2.22 10.94
N ILE A 92 -7.74 -2.54 9.80
CA ILE A 92 -8.01 -1.60 8.72
C ILE A 92 -9.51 -1.33 8.66
N PHE A 93 -9.93 -0.08 8.82
CA PHE A 93 -11.31 0.32 8.58
C PHE A 93 -11.54 0.55 7.08
N LEU A 94 -12.48 -0.19 6.49
CA LEU A 94 -12.89 -0.07 5.08
C LEU A 94 -14.23 0.68 4.94
N LEU A 95 -15.01 0.74 6.00
CA LEU A 95 -16.19 1.62 6.14
C LEU A 95 -15.89 2.70 7.19
N ASP A 96 -16.42 3.91 7.00
CA ASP A 96 -16.45 4.94 8.04
C ASP A 96 -17.56 4.70 9.08
N GLU A 97 -17.73 5.63 10.02
CA GLU A 97 -18.72 5.55 11.11
C GLU A 97 -20.16 5.67 10.60
N GLU A 98 -20.35 6.25 9.42
CA GLU A 98 -21.65 6.48 8.77
C GLU A 98 -22.02 5.29 7.85
N GLY A 99 -21.15 4.29 7.74
CA GLY A 99 -21.34 3.11 6.91
C GLY A 99 -21.05 3.35 5.42
N LYS A 100 -20.28 4.39 5.09
CA LYS A 100 -19.81 4.63 3.73
C LYS A 100 -18.42 4.04 3.51
N TRP A 101 -18.23 3.44 2.33
CA TRP A 101 -16.94 2.87 1.93
C TRP A 101 -15.86 3.94 1.85
N ARG A 102 -14.73 3.64 2.50
CA ARG A 102 -13.48 4.38 2.41
C ARG A 102 -12.75 4.01 1.13
N GLY A 103 -11.86 4.90 0.72
CA GLY A 103 -11.08 4.73 -0.49
C GLY A 103 -11.73 5.40 -1.71
N SER A 104 -11.04 5.28 -2.84
CA SER A 104 -11.47 5.85 -4.12
C SER A 104 -11.81 4.73 -5.09
N GLY A 105 -12.72 4.95 -6.02
CA GLY A 105 -13.08 3.91 -7.00
C GLY A 105 -14.33 4.25 -7.78
N ILE A 106 -14.71 3.35 -8.68
CA ILE A 106 -15.87 3.49 -9.56
C ILE A 106 -16.78 2.27 -9.36
N GLY A 107 -18.09 2.51 -9.23
CA GLY A 107 -19.06 1.45 -9.04
C GLY A 107 -18.95 0.80 -7.66
N SER A 108 -18.84 -0.53 -7.64
CA SER A 108 -18.84 -1.36 -6.43
C SER A 108 -17.45 -1.68 -5.88
N THR A 109 -16.41 -0.96 -6.31
CA THR A 109 -15.00 -1.24 -5.94
C THR A 109 -14.35 -0.03 -5.29
N TYR A 110 -13.53 -0.28 -4.26
CA TYR A 110 -12.93 0.74 -3.40
C TYR A 110 -11.44 0.45 -3.16
N ASP A 111 -10.58 1.36 -3.64
CA ASP A 111 -9.13 1.34 -3.44
C ASP A 111 -8.73 2.11 -2.19
N ASN A 112 -8.01 1.42 -1.30
CA ASN A 112 -7.47 1.95 -0.07
C ASN A 112 -5.95 1.81 -0.06
N ASN A 113 -5.25 2.90 0.26
CA ASN A 113 -3.82 2.91 0.55
C ASN A 113 -3.66 3.48 1.97
N LEU A 114 -3.31 2.61 2.91
CA LEU A 114 -3.32 2.91 4.33
C LEU A 114 -1.89 2.85 4.86
N ILE A 115 -1.46 3.92 5.49
CA ILE A 115 -0.15 3.96 6.13
C ILE A 115 -0.16 3.00 7.33
N TRP A 116 0.71 2.00 7.29
CA TRP A 116 0.89 1.02 8.37
C TRP A 116 2.03 1.43 9.30
N GLN A 117 3.16 1.86 8.73
CA GLN A 117 4.30 2.35 9.49
C GLN A 117 4.85 3.62 8.84
N GLU A 118 5.10 4.65 9.64
CA GLU A 118 5.80 5.88 9.22
C GLU A 118 7.22 5.89 9.77
N LYS A 119 8.11 6.63 9.12
CA LYS A 119 9.47 6.88 9.60
C LYS A 119 10.26 5.62 9.97
N THR A 120 9.96 4.49 9.31
CA THR A 120 10.56 3.19 9.61
C THR A 120 11.98 3.14 9.09
N LYS A 121 12.90 2.55 9.86
CA LYS A 121 14.26 2.25 9.41
C LYS A 121 14.46 0.75 9.28
N PHE A 122 15.07 0.34 8.17
CA PHE A 122 15.54 -1.02 8.01
C PHE A 122 16.94 -1.14 8.63
N PRO A 123 17.15 -2.02 9.62
CA PRO A 123 18.42 -2.09 10.36
C PRO A 123 19.58 -2.59 9.50
N THR A 124 19.29 -3.46 8.53
CA THR A 124 20.27 -4.09 7.64
C THR A 124 19.76 -4.10 6.20
N LYS A 125 20.68 -4.09 5.23
CA LYS A 125 20.37 -4.21 3.81
C LYS A 125 19.98 -5.64 3.43
N GLY A 126 19.23 -5.78 2.34
CA GLY A 126 18.86 -7.06 1.73
C GLY A 126 17.35 -7.21 1.57
N GLU A 127 16.94 -8.43 1.23
CA GLU A 127 15.54 -8.76 0.99
C GLU A 127 14.76 -8.85 2.30
N TYR A 128 13.63 -8.13 2.36
CA TYR A 128 12.61 -8.25 3.40
C TYR A 128 11.37 -8.85 2.77
N LYS A 129 10.92 -9.98 3.31
CA LYS A 129 9.71 -10.66 2.87
C LYS A 129 8.57 -10.32 3.81
N PHE A 130 7.49 -9.80 3.26
CA PHE A 130 6.26 -9.48 3.98
C PHE A 130 5.17 -10.45 3.58
N THR A 131 4.53 -11.14 4.53
CA THR A 131 3.43 -12.07 4.28
C THR A 131 2.17 -11.63 5.00
N PHE A 132 1.12 -11.39 4.23
CA PHE A 132 -0.15 -10.87 4.71
C PHE A 132 -1.16 -12.02 4.81
N LYS A 133 -1.80 -12.16 5.97
CA LYS A 133 -2.88 -13.13 6.23
C LYS A 133 -4.04 -12.39 6.88
N HIS A 134 -5.28 -12.78 6.61
CA HIS A 134 -6.41 -12.21 7.35
C HIS A 134 -6.61 -12.94 8.69
N LEU A 135 -7.03 -12.19 9.71
CA LEU A 135 -7.36 -12.71 11.04
C LEU A 135 -8.88 -12.69 11.32
N MET A 136 -9.68 -12.63 10.25
CA MET A 136 -11.13 -12.69 10.33
C MET A 136 -11.60 -14.07 10.80
N ARG A 137 -12.65 -14.12 11.64
CA ARG A 137 -13.28 -15.36 12.12
C ARG A 137 -14.22 -15.99 11.07
N ILE A 138 -13.77 -16.02 9.81
CA ILE A 138 -14.51 -16.54 8.65
C ILE A 138 -13.50 -17.35 7.85
N GLU A 139 -13.84 -18.58 7.46
CA GLU A 139 -12.92 -19.46 6.72
C GLU A 139 -12.59 -18.92 5.33
N VAL A 140 -13.58 -18.30 4.69
CA VAL A 140 -13.48 -17.72 3.36
C VAL A 140 -14.05 -16.32 3.38
N LEU A 141 -13.17 -15.34 3.21
CA LEU A 141 -13.50 -13.92 3.18
C LEU A 141 -13.79 -13.47 1.75
N GLU A 142 -15.01 -13.01 1.52
CA GLU A 142 -15.43 -12.46 0.22
C GLU A 142 -15.26 -10.95 0.17
N GLY A 143 -15.08 -10.43 -1.04
CA GLY A 143 -15.09 -9.01 -1.32
C GLY A 143 -13.74 -8.31 -1.17
N ILE A 144 -12.64 -9.04 -0.90
CA ILE A 144 -11.28 -8.48 -1.01
C ILE A 144 -10.70 -8.86 -2.38
N GLU A 145 -10.54 -7.87 -3.25
CA GLU A 145 -10.12 -8.07 -4.64
C GLU A 145 -8.61 -7.91 -4.82
N ARG A 146 -7.95 -7.07 -4.00
CA ARG A 146 -6.49 -6.89 -4.03
C ARG A 146 -5.93 -6.70 -2.63
N ILE A 147 -4.72 -7.20 -2.45
CA ILE A 147 -3.88 -6.96 -1.29
C ILE A 147 -2.46 -6.67 -1.76
N GLY A 148 -1.77 -5.73 -1.14
CA GLY A 148 -0.43 -5.33 -1.53
C GLY A 148 0.26 -4.48 -0.48
N ILE A 149 1.49 -4.10 -0.81
CA ILE A 149 2.35 -3.27 0.02
C ILE A 149 3.03 -2.22 -0.86
N GLU A 150 3.18 -1.02 -0.31
CA GLU A 150 3.97 0.05 -0.90
C GLU A 150 4.97 0.55 0.13
N ILE A 151 6.23 0.69 -0.28
CA ILE A 151 7.33 1.19 0.50
C ILE A 151 7.89 2.41 -0.23
N ILE A 152 7.77 3.58 0.40
CA ILE A 152 8.28 4.84 -0.13
C ILE A 152 9.39 5.33 0.81
N LYS A 153 10.52 5.71 0.22
CA LYS A 153 11.58 6.39 0.96
C LYS A 153 11.16 7.84 1.21
N GLU A 154 11.07 8.21 2.49
CA GLU A 154 10.79 9.58 2.88
C GLU A 154 12.02 10.45 2.53
N GLN A 155 11.80 11.58 1.86
CA GLN A 155 12.84 12.59 1.70
C GLN A 155 12.94 13.39 3.00
N ILE A 156 14.17 13.60 3.48
CA ILE A 156 14.47 14.53 4.57
C ILE A 156 14.28 15.96 4.06
#